data_AF-A0A1D1Z938-F1
#
_entry.id   AF-A0A1D1Z938-F1
#
_cell.length_a   1.000
_cell.length_b   1.000
_cell.length_c   1.000
_cell.angle_alpha   90.00
_cell.angle_beta   90.00
_cell.angle_gamma   90.00
#
_symmetry.space_group_name_H-M   'P 1'
#
loop_
_entity.id
_entity.type
_entity.pdbx_description
1 polymer ?
#
loop_
_entity_poly.entity_id
_entity_poly.type
_entity_poly.pdbx_seq_one_letter_code
_entity_poly.pdbx_strand_id
1 'polypeptide(L)'
;SNMRSFVPAIYDATVAIPESSPPPTVLRILKGQPSVVHIHIKRHSMKELPQTDESVGQWIKDLFVAKDALLDKHLAEGTFGNEAHIPIGRPKKSLLVVLCWSCLLIFATFKFFVWSSLLSTWEGIAFSFAGLLLVTVLMHIFIFFSQSEHSTPARVAPCRPKSY
;
A
#
# COMPACT_ATOMS: atom_id res chain seq x y z
N SER A 1 -15.44 -12.03 -23.27
CA SER A 1 -16.72 -11.33 -23.55
C SER A 1 -17.46 -10.79 -22.31
N ASN A 2 -17.50 -11.49 -21.16
CA ASN A 2 -18.36 -11.10 -20.02
C ASN A 2 -17.96 -9.85 -19.22
N MET A 3 -16.70 -9.38 -19.25
CA MET A 3 -16.31 -8.19 -18.46
C MET A 3 -16.92 -6.88 -19.00
N ARG A 4 -17.25 -6.82 -20.29
CA ARG A 4 -17.71 -5.58 -20.94
C ARG A 4 -19.15 -5.20 -20.59
N SER A 5 -19.97 -6.16 -20.19
CA SER A 5 -21.35 -5.91 -19.78
C SER A 5 -21.45 -5.40 -18.34
N PHE A 6 -20.47 -5.73 -17.50
CA PHE A 6 -20.48 -5.39 -16.07
C PHE A 6 -19.63 -4.15 -15.74
N VAL A 7 -18.51 -3.96 -16.45
CA VAL A 7 -17.58 -2.87 -16.17
C VAL A 7 -17.88 -1.69 -17.10
N PRO A 8 -18.19 -0.49 -16.58
CA PRO A 8 -18.50 0.66 -17.42
C PRO A 8 -17.26 1.40 -17.94
N ALA A 9 -16.13 1.33 -17.23
CA ALA A 9 -14.89 2.02 -17.59
C ALA A 9 -13.67 1.33 -16.97
N ILE A 10 -12.52 1.48 -17.62
CA ILE A 10 -11.21 1.08 -17.10
C ILE A 10 -10.48 2.34 -16.65
N TYR A 11 -9.96 2.31 -15.42
CA TYR A 11 -9.09 3.36 -14.92
C TYR A 11 -7.66 2.90 -15.08
N ASP A 12 -6.91 3.65 -15.87
CA ASP A 12 -5.48 3.51 -15.98
C ASP A 12 -4.81 4.42 -14.94
N ALA A 13 -4.03 3.85 -14.03
CA ALA A 13 -3.29 4.59 -13.03
C ALA A 13 -1.79 4.33 -13.20
N THR A 14 -1.02 5.41 -13.36
CA THR A 14 0.44 5.40 -13.38
C THR A 14 0.95 6.15 -12.17
N VAL A 15 1.85 5.52 -11.42
CA VAL A 15 2.41 6.06 -10.18
C VAL A 15 3.90 6.25 -10.38
N ALA A 16 4.39 7.47 -10.14
CA ALA A 16 5.82 7.77 -10.11
C ALA A 16 6.19 8.42 -8.78
N ILE A 17 7.36 8.03 -8.27
CA ILE A 17 7.96 8.60 -7.07
C ILE A 17 9.13 9.46 -7.57
N PRO A 18 9.11 10.78 -7.35
CA PRO A 18 10.22 11.62 -7.77
C PRO A 18 11.47 11.28 -6.94
N GLU A 19 12.64 11.21 -7.59
CA GLU A 19 13.91 10.88 -6.93
C GLU A 19 14.32 11.86 -5.83
N SER A 20 13.83 13.09 -5.91
CA SER A 20 14.02 14.12 -4.88
C SER A 20 13.29 13.81 -3.56
N SER A 21 12.30 12.92 -3.59
CA SER A 21 11.52 12.54 -2.43
C SER A 21 11.83 11.12 -2.00
N PRO A 22 11.91 10.85 -0.70
CA PRO A 22 12.32 9.54 -0.26
C PRO A 22 11.11 8.58 -0.39
N PRO A 23 11.31 7.32 -0.82
CA PRO A 23 10.21 6.47 -1.27
C PRO A 23 9.19 6.14 -0.15
N PRO A 24 7.92 5.92 -0.50
CA PRO A 24 6.87 5.55 0.45
C PRO A 24 7.03 4.08 0.88
N THR A 25 7.93 3.81 1.83
CA THR A 25 8.08 2.49 2.44
C THR A 25 7.02 2.30 3.53
N VAL A 26 6.53 1.06 3.74
CA VAL A 26 5.58 0.72 4.82
C VAL A 26 6.07 1.22 6.18
N LEU A 27 7.35 1.02 6.50
CA LEU A 27 8.00 1.53 7.71
C LEU A 27 7.88 3.05 7.87
N ARG A 28 7.98 3.80 6.77
CA ARG A 28 7.86 5.26 6.77
C ARG A 28 6.42 5.71 6.99
N ILE A 29 5.47 5.01 6.36
CA ILE A 29 4.03 5.25 6.53
C ILE A 29 3.64 5.01 8.00
N LEU A 30 4.12 3.92 8.61
CA LEU A 30 3.90 3.62 10.03
C LEU A 30 4.54 4.65 10.95
N LYS A 31 5.71 5.19 10.59
CA LYS A 31 6.37 6.30 11.30
C LYS A 31 5.71 7.66 11.05
N GLY A 32 4.67 7.74 10.21
CA GLY A 32 3.97 8.97 9.88
C GLY A 32 4.78 9.98 9.08
N GLN A 33 5.91 9.59 8.47
CA GLN A 33 6.73 10.55 7.73
C GLN A 33 6.09 10.86 6.37
N PRO A 34 6.14 12.12 5.91
CA PRO A 34 5.58 12.50 4.61
C PRO A 34 6.40 11.89 3.46
N SER A 35 5.70 11.48 2.41
CA SER A 35 6.28 11.06 1.13
C SER A 35 5.43 11.67 0.02
N VAL A 36 6.08 12.13 -1.05
CA VAL A 36 5.41 12.68 -2.23
C VAL A 36 5.31 11.57 -3.27
N VAL A 37 4.14 11.45 -3.88
CA VAL A 37 3.88 10.49 -4.96
C VAL A 37 3.07 11.21 -6.02
N HIS A 38 3.49 11.12 -7.27
CA HIS A 38 2.74 11.65 -8.40
C HIS A 38 1.91 10.51 -8.98
N ILE A 39 0.61 10.72 -9.11
CA ILE A 39 -0.33 9.74 -9.65
C ILE A 39 -1.01 10.37 -10.85
N HIS A 40 -0.88 9.74 -12.01
CA HIS A 40 -1.61 10.09 -13.22
C HIS A 40 -2.72 9.05 -13.44
N ILE A 41 -3.98 9.50 -13.48
CA ILE A 41 -5.14 8.63 -13.66
C ILE A 41 -5.88 9.03 -14.93
N LYS A 42 -6.00 8.10 -15.87
CA LYS A 42 -6.76 8.27 -17.10
C LYS A 42 -7.93 7.30 -17.14
N ARG A 43 -9.12 7.81 -17.43
CA ARG A 43 -10.33 6.99 -17.59
C ARG A 43 -10.52 6.63 -19.05
N HIS A 44 -10.64 5.34 -19.34
CA HIS A 44 -11.00 4.80 -20.65
C HIS A 44 -12.41 4.20 -20.59
N SER A 45 -13.30 4.63 -21.49
CA SER A 45 -14.66 4.09 -21.55
C SER A 45 -14.64 2.70 -22.19
N MET A 46 -15.45 1.78 -21.67
CA MET A 46 -15.52 0.42 -22.26
C MET A 46 -16.12 0.41 -23.68
N LYS A 47 -16.79 1.50 -24.08
CA LYS A 47 -17.28 1.72 -25.45
C LYS A 47 -16.17 2.05 -26.45
N GLU A 48 -15.06 2.58 -25.99
CA GLU A 48 -13.91 2.99 -26.82
C GLU A 48 -12.92 1.84 -27.03
N LEU A 49 -13.04 0.75 -26.28
CA LEU A 49 -12.14 -0.40 -26.41
C LEU A 49 -12.45 -1.20 -27.69
N PRO A 50 -11.42 -1.64 -28.43
CA PRO A 50 -11.57 -2.53 -29.58
C PRO A 50 -12.32 -3.83 -29.23
N GLN A 51 -13.08 -4.40 -30.16
CA GLN A 51 -13.94 -5.58 -29.92
C GLN A 51 -13.19 -6.92 -30.01
N THR A 52 -12.13 -6.99 -30.82
CA THR A 52 -11.39 -8.23 -31.10
C THR A 52 -10.24 -8.41 -30.11
N ASP A 53 -9.96 -9.64 -29.68
CA ASP A 53 -8.90 -9.91 -28.70
C ASP A 53 -7.51 -9.47 -29.19
N GLU A 54 -7.23 -9.61 -30.49
CA GLU A 54 -5.97 -9.14 -31.10
C GLU A 54 -5.82 -7.61 -31.03
N SER A 55 -6.90 -6.86 -31.30
CA SER A 55 -6.87 -5.40 -31.26
C SER A 55 -6.87 -4.85 -29.83
N VAL A 56 -7.45 -5.59 -28.87
CA VAL A 56 -7.28 -5.31 -27.43
C VAL A 56 -5.81 -5.52 -27.02
N GLY A 57 -5.18 -6.61 -27.48
CA GLY A 57 -3.77 -6.86 -27.22
C GLY A 57 -2.87 -5.73 -27.74
N GLN A 58 -3.13 -5.25 -28.96
CA GLN A 58 -2.41 -4.10 -29.51
C GLN A 58 -2.67 -2.82 -28.71
N TRP A 59 -3.92 -2.55 -28.34
CA TRP A 59 -4.28 -1.40 -27.52
C TRP A 59 -3.56 -1.40 -26.16
N ILE A 60 -3.46 -2.56 -25.48
CA ILE A 60 -2.71 -2.68 -24.23
C ILE A 60 -1.22 -2.40 -24.45
N LYS A 61 -0.63 -2.90 -25.54
CA LYS A 61 0.78 -2.63 -25.88
C LYS A 61 1.02 -1.14 -26.12
N ASP A 62 0.16 -0.50 -26.91
CA ASP A 62 0.28 0.92 -27.22
C ASP A 62 0.12 1.77 -25.94
N LEU A 63 -0.80 1.37 -25.05
CA LEU A 63 -0.99 2.00 -23.75
C LEU A 63 0.25 1.84 -22.86
N PHE A 64 0.88 0.66 -22.88
CA PHE A 64 2.10 0.40 -22.14
C PHE A 64 3.28 1.25 -22.64
N VAL A 65 3.48 1.33 -23.96
CA VAL A 65 4.53 2.16 -24.57
C VAL A 65 4.31 3.65 -24.26
N ALA A 66 3.06 4.11 -24.31
CA ALA A 66 2.72 5.49 -23.96
C ALA A 66 3.04 5.81 -22.49
N LYS A 67 2.82 4.86 -21.57
CA LYS A 67 3.18 5.01 -20.15
C LYS A 67 4.68 5.06 -19.94
N ASP A 68 5.42 4.19 -20.62
CA ASP A 68 6.88 4.13 -20.50
C ASP A 68 7.50 5.47 -20.92
N ALA A 69 7.08 6.01 -22.07
CA ALA A 69 7.49 7.33 -22.53
C ALA A 69 7.08 8.48 -21.58
N LEU A 70 5.96 8.32 -20.88
CA LEU A 70 5.47 9.30 -19.88
C LEU A 70 6.27 9.21 -18.58
N LEU A 71 6.71 8.01 -18.17
CA LEU A 71 7.62 7.81 -17.06
C LEU A 71 9.01 8.38 -17.35
N ASP A 72 9.54 8.17 -18.56
CA ASP A 72 10.82 8.77 -18.99
C ASP A 72 10.78 10.29 -18.93
N LYS A 73 9.67 10.90 -19.37
CA LYS A 73 9.45 12.35 -19.24
C LYS A 73 9.36 12.79 -17.78
N HIS A 74 8.69 12.03 -16.92
CA HIS A 74 8.64 12.33 -15.49
C HIS A 74 10.02 12.23 -14.84
N LEU A 75 10.85 11.25 -15.22
CA LEU A 75 12.22 11.15 -14.73
C LEU A 75 13.05 12.38 -15.14
N ALA A 76 12.85 12.91 -16.36
CA ALA A 76 13.57 14.08 -16.85
C ALA A 76 13.06 15.42 -16.28
N GLU A 77 11.74 15.61 -16.20
CA GLU A 77 11.09 16.89 -15.87
C GLU A 77 10.53 16.94 -14.44
N GLY A 78 10.47 15.80 -13.74
CA GLY A 78 9.91 15.65 -12.39
C GLY A 78 8.38 15.72 -12.30
N THR A 79 7.69 15.89 -13.42
CA THR A 79 6.23 16.14 -13.47
C THR A 79 5.59 15.41 -14.66
N PHE A 80 4.32 15.01 -14.56
CA PHE A 80 3.55 14.39 -15.65
C PHE A 80 2.97 15.42 -16.65
N GLY A 81 3.58 16.59 -16.78
CA GLY A 81 3.09 17.71 -17.59
C GLY A 81 2.09 18.65 -16.89
N ASN A 82 1.42 19.51 -17.65
CA ASN A 82 0.55 20.61 -17.17
C ASN A 82 -0.88 20.17 -16.80
N GLU A 83 -1.14 18.88 -16.63
CA GLU A 83 -2.48 18.42 -16.26
C GLU A 83 -2.84 18.91 -14.85
N ALA A 84 -4.13 19.15 -14.62
CA ALA A 84 -4.63 19.70 -13.36
C ALA A 84 -4.21 18.82 -12.17
N HIS A 85 -3.18 19.26 -11.45
CA HIS A 85 -2.75 18.64 -10.21
C HIS A 85 -3.88 18.77 -9.19
N ILE A 86 -4.59 17.69 -8.92
CA ILE A 86 -5.57 17.64 -7.84
C ILE A 86 -4.81 17.25 -6.57
N PRO A 87 -4.57 18.17 -5.63
CA PRO A 87 -3.93 17.82 -4.37
C PRO A 87 -4.83 16.84 -3.62
N ILE A 88 -4.34 15.62 -3.38
CA ILE A 88 -5.02 14.65 -2.53
C ILE A 88 -4.91 15.16 -1.09
N GLY A 89 -5.92 15.91 -0.65
CA GLY A 89 -5.99 16.44 0.71
C GLY A 89 -6.04 15.31 1.74
N ARG A 90 -5.23 15.41 2.80
CA ARG A 90 -5.32 14.48 3.94
C ARG A 90 -6.69 14.64 4.62
N PRO A 91 -7.50 13.58 4.75
CA PRO A 91 -8.85 13.69 5.30
C PRO A 91 -8.82 13.93 6.81
N LYS A 92 -8.93 15.19 7.24
CA LYS A 92 -8.98 15.59 8.66
C LYS A 92 -10.16 14.97 9.42
N LYS A 93 -11.27 14.70 8.72
CA LYS A 93 -12.48 14.08 9.30
C LYS A 93 -12.23 12.66 9.80
N SER A 94 -11.46 11.86 9.06
CA SER A 94 -11.14 10.50 9.46
C SER A 94 -10.31 10.47 10.74
N LEU A 95 -9.32 11.37 10.88
CA LEU A 95 -8.52 11.49 12.10
C LEU A 95 -9.37 11.79 13.34
N LEU A 96 -10.38 12.66 13.22
CA LEU A 96 -11.25 13.00 14.34
C LEU A 96 -12.12 11.81 14.77
N VAL A 97 -12.64 11.05 13.80
CA VAL A 97 -13.40 9.82 14.10
C VAL A 97 -12.52 8.81 14.81
N VAL A 98 -11.31 8.57 14.31
CA VAL A 98 -10.34 7.65 14.94
C VAL A 98 -9.98 8.10 16.36
N LEU A 99 -9.70 9.38 16.56
CA LEU A 99 -9.43 9.94 17.89
C LEU A 99 -10.61 9.75 18.84
N CYS A 100 -11.83 10.06 18.40
CA CYS A 100 -13.04 9.89 19.22
C CYS A 100 -13.24 8.43 19.65
N TRP A 101 -13.16 7.49 18.69
CA TRP A 101 -13.27 6.06 18.98
C TRP A 101 -12.16 5.57 19.91
N SER A 102 -10.92 6.04 19.71
CA SER A 102 -9.80 5.68 20.58
C SER A 102 -10.04 6.16 22.03
N CYS A 103 -10.52 7.39 22.22
CA CYS A 103 -10.85 7.91 23.55
C CYS A 103 -11.98 7.13 24.22
N LEU A 104 -13.05 6.79 23.47
CA LEU A 104 -14.15 5.99 23.98
C LEU A 104 -13.71 4.59 24.40
N LEU A 105 -12.87 3.93 23.58
CA LEU A 105 -12.32 2.62 23.91
C LEU A 105 -11.41 2.69 25.14
N ILE A 106 -10.51 3.68 25.23
CA ILE A 106 -9.65 3.88 26.41
C ILE A 106 -10.49 4.09 27.66
N PHE A 107 -11.53 4.94 27.59
CA PHE A 107 -12.43 5.18 28.72
C PHE A 107 -13.19 3.91 29.13
N ALA A 108 -13.70 3.15 28.17
CA ALA A 108 -14.40 1.89 28.41
C ALA A 108 -13.47 0.86 29.06
N THR A 109 -12.24 0.69 28.53
CA THR A 109 -11.24 -0.21 29.11
C THR A 109 -10.85 0.24 30.52
N PHE A 110 -10.65 1.53 30.77
CA PHE A 110 -10.32 2.04 32.10
C PHE A 110 -11.46 1.79 33.11
N LYS A 111 -12.71 2.09 32.72
CA LYS A 111 -13.89 1.80 33.56
C LYS A 111 -14.04 0.30 33.81
N PHE A 112 -13.84 -0.53 32.79
CA PHE A 112 -13.88 -1.98 32.92
C PHE A 112 -12.82 -2.48 33.91
N PHE A 113 -11.61 -1.96 33.82
CA PHE A 113 -10.49 -2.35 34.67
C PHE A 113 -10.71 -1.97 36.14
N VAL A 114 -11.22 -0.77 36.41
CA VAL A 114 -11.57 -0.32 37.76
C VAL A 114 -12.75 -1.12 38.32
N TRP A 115 -13.79 -1.35 37.51
CA TRP A 115 -14.98 -2.07 37.94
C TRP A 115 -14.69 -3.54 38.26
N SER A 116 -13.91 -4.21 37.42
CA SER A 116 -13.57 -5.62 37.58
C SER A 116 -12.53 -5.88 38.66
N SER A 117 -11.87 -4.84 39.21
CA SER A 117 -10.73 -4.99 40.13
C SER A 117 -9.72 -6.03 39.61
N LEU A 118 -9.46 -6.02 38.30
CA LEU A 118 -8.81 -7.10 37.57
C LEU A 118 -7.39 -7.41 38.08
N LEU A 119 -6.71 -6.43 38.67
CA LEU A 119 -5.40 -6.60 39.32
C LEU A 119 -5.47 -6.95 40.81
N SER A 120 -6.65 -6.85 41.45
CA SER A 120 -6.81 -7.19 42.86
C SER A 120 -7.18 -8.66 43.07
N THR A 121 -7.81 -9.28 42.06
CA THR A 121 -8.24 -10.68 42.13
C THR A 121 -7.20 -11.57 41.45
N TRP A 122 -6.82 -12.67 42.10
CA TRP A 122 -5.85 -13.65 41.58
C TRP A 122 -6.21 -14.17 40.17
N GLU A 123 -7.49 -14.42 39.92
CA GLU A 123 -8.02 -14.83 38.61
C GLU A 123 -7.73 -13.80 37.50
N GLY A 124 -7.85 -12.50 37.81
CA GLY A 124 -7.60 -11.42 36.84
C GLY A 124 -6.11 -11.19 36.57
N ILE A 125 -5.25 -11.38 37.58
CA ILE A 125 -3.80 -11.40 37.41
C ILE A 125 -3.38 -12.55 36.49
N ALA A 126 -3.91 -13.75 36.73
CA ALA A 126 -3.62 -14.93 35.91
C ALA A 126 -4.04 -14.73 34.45
N PHE A 127 -5.24 -14.18 34.21
CA PHE A 127 -5.72 -13.88 32.87
C PHE A 127 -4.87 -12.81 32.16
N SER A 128 -4.45 -11.77 32.88
CA SER A 128 -3.58 -10.71 32.35
C SER A 128 -2.20 -11.25 31.95
N PHE A 129 -1.62 -12.11 32.78
CA PHE A 129 -0.33 -12.75 32.49
C PHE A 129 -0.41 -13.67 31.28
N ALA A 130 -1.47 -14.49 31.17
CA ALA A 130 -1.71 -15.33 30.01
C ALA A 130 -1.88 -14.50 28.72
N GLY A 131 -2.61 -13.38 28.79
CA GLY A 131 -2.76 -12.45 27.67
C GLY A 131 -1.43 -11.82 27.24
N LEU A 132 -0.60 -11.39 28.18
CA LEU A 132 0.72 -10.82 27.90
C LEU A 132 1.66 -11.85 27.24
N LEU A 133 1.64 -13.10 27.73
CA LEU A 133 2.41 -14.21 27.13
C LEU A 133 1.96 -14.48 25.70
N LEU A 134 0.64 -14.56 25.46
CA LEU A 134 0.08 -14.75 24.13
C LEU A 134 0.52 -13.65 23.17
N VAL A 135 0.41 -12.38 23.59
CA VAL A 135 0.84 -11.24 22.77
C VAL A 135 2.32 -11.33 22.45
N THR A 136 3.17 -11.68 23.43
CA THR A 136 4.62 -11.81 23.24
C THR A 136 4.97 -12.92 22.25
N VAL A 137 4.30 -14.08 22.34
CA VAL A 137 4.46 -15.19 21.39
C VAL A 137 4.03 -14.78 19.98
N LEU A 138 2.87 -14.14 19.85
CA LEU A 138 2.40 -13.63 18.55
C LEU A 138 3.37 -12.61 17.96
N MET A 139 3.90 -11.69 18.77
CA MET A 139 4.89 -10.69 18.35
C MET A 139 6.15 -11.37 17.81
N HIS A 140 6.65 -12.40 18.50
CA HIS A 140 7.79 -13.20 18.04
C HIS A 140 7.50 -13.93 16.72
N ILE A 141 6.30 -14.49 16.55
CA ILE A 141 5.88 -15.16 15.32
C ILE A 141 5.84 -14.15 14.15
N PHE A 142 5.26 -12.97 14.36
CA PHE A 142 5.21 -11.92 13.34
C PHE A 142 6.60 -11.42 12.92
N ILE A 143 7.52 -11.24 13.87
CA ILE A 143 8.91 -10.87 13.56
C ILE A 143 9.57 -11.97 12.73
N PHE A 144 9.39 -13.23 13.11
CA PHE A 144 9.95 -14.37 12.38
C PHE A 144 9.43 -14.44 10.93
N PHE A 145 8.12 -14.28 10.74
CA PHE A 145 7.53 -14.22 9.39
C PHE A 145 8.04 -13.03 8.58
N SER A 146 8.18 -11.85 9.20
CA SER A 146 8.70 -10.66 8.52
C SER A 146 10.14 -10.82 8.03
N GLN A 147 10.95 -11.66 8.69
CA GLN A 147 12.33 -11.94 8.26
C GLN A 147 12.38 -13.03 7.17
N SER A 148 11.37 -13.89 7.08
CA SER A 148 11.37 -15.04 6.17
C SER A 148 11.17 -14.69 4.68
N GLU A 149 10.61 -13.52 4.36
CA GLU A 149 10.46 -13.06 2.96
C GLU A 149 11.77 -12.56 2.33
N HIS A 150 12.81 -12.29 3.12
CA HIS A 150 14.08 -11.74 2.65
C HIS A 150 15.23 -12.76 2.68
N SER A 151 15.11 -13.91 2.01
CA SER A 151 16.27 -14.80 1.76
C SER A 151 16.05 -15.81 0.62
N THR A 152 16.03 -15.34 -0.62
CA THR A 152 16.51 -16.16 -1.74
C THR A 152 17.27 -15.26 -2.73
N PRO A 153 18.58 -15.03 -2.55
CA PRO A 153 19.37 -14.46 -3.61
C PRO A 153 19.36 -15.46 -4.78
N ALA A 154 18.94 -14.99 -5.97
CA ALA A 154 18.99 -15.79 -7.18
C ALA A 154 20.42 -16.30 -7.38
N ARG A 155 20.56 -17.62 -7.54
CA ARG A 155 21.84 -18.27 -7.83
C ARG A 155 22.29 -17.79 -9.22
N VAL A 156 23.17 -16.79 -9.26
CA VAL A 156 23.81 -16.34 -10.51
C VAL A 156 24.66 -17.50 -11.03
N ALA A 157 24.28 -18.06 -12.17
CA ALA A 157 25.08 -19.05 -12.87
C ALA A 157 26.38 -18.38 -13.36
N PRO A 158 27.55 -19.02 -13.20
CA PRO A 158 28.81 -18.44 -13.67
C PRO A 158 28.80 -18.33 -15.20
N CYS A 159 28.99 -17.10 -15.72
CA CYS A 159 29.23 -16.88 -17.14
C CYS A 159 30.53 -17.58 -17.56
N ARG A 160 30.46 -18.49 -18.53
CA ARG A 160 31.66 -19.03 -19.19
C ARG A 160 32.33 -17.91 -20.01
N PRO A 161 33.66 -17.76 -19.95
CA PRO A 161 34.37 -16.83 -20.82
C PRO A 161 34.29 -17.30 -22.28
N LYS A 162 33.99 -16.37 -23.19
CA LYS A 162 34.10 -16.57 -24.63
C LYS A 162 35.59 -16.66 -24.99
N SER A 163 36.00 -17.78 -25.57
CA SER A 163 37.28 -17.86 -26.28
C SER A 163 37.14 -17.08 -27.58
N TYR A 164 38.06 -16.14 -27.79
CA TYR A 164 38.41 -15.64 -29.12
C TYR A 164 39.05 -16.75 -29.95
#